data_AF-A0A7X6UJ44-F1
#
_entry.id   AF-A0A7X6UJ44-F1
#
_cell.length_a   1.000
_cell.length_b   1.000
_cell.length_c   1.000
_cell.angle_alpha   90.00
_cell.angle_beta   90.00
_cell.angle_gamma   90.00
#
_symmetry.space_group_name_H-M   'P 1'
#
loop_
_entity.id
_entity.type
_entity.pdbx_description
1 polymer ?
#
loop_
_entity_poly.entity_id
_entity_poly.type
_entity_poly.pdbx_seq_one_letter_code
_entity_poly.pdbx_strand_id
1 'polypeptide(L)'
;MDNFLAELEQFLKELPERNRRLLIAKYREHFLLNMNSGKTEDEIIAFLGNPKTIARYLTANYLVEKAEADTTVKNIFKAVLGSMGLGVFNLAFFFGPFLGLIGALLALFIAGLGVSFIGAVVLSGVFSYPVIPVISIPPDLYADNVTRIGTLFLSIGLVSFGLLFLVGDYILARIFYLGTLKHLRFHLGSLKQEDF
;
A
#
# COMPACT_ATOMS: atom_id res chain seq x y z
N MET A 1 -29.48 3.47 27.62
CA MET A 1 -28.04 3.76 27.47
C MET A 1 -27.20 2.49 27.53
N ASP A 2 -27.30 1.69 28.61
CA ASP A 2 -26.37 0.57 28.88
C ASP A 2 -26.37 -0.52 27.81
N ASN A 3 -27.56 -0.88 27.29
CA ASN A 3 -27.66 -1.86 26.20
C ASN A 3 -26.90 -1.41 24.94
N PHE A 4 -26.99 -0.12 24.58
CA PHE A 4 -26.28 0.45 23.44
C PHE A 4 -24.77 0.40 23.65
N LEU A 5 -24.29 0.78 24.84
CA LEU A 5 -22.86 0.75 25.17
C LEU A 5 -22.30 -0.68 25.19
N ALA A 6 -23.07 -1.64 25.73
CA ALA A 6 -22.69 -3.05 25.74
C ALA A 6 -22.58 -3.62 24.32
N GLU A 7 -23.54 -3.30 23.45
CA GLU A 7 -23.52 -3.71 22.04
C GLU A 7 -22.35 -3.07 21.28
N LEU A 8 -22.12 -1.76 21.49
CA LEU A 8 -20.95 -1.06 20.94
C LEU A 8 -19.63 -1.70 21.39
N GLU A 9 -19.50 -2.04 22.67
CA GLU A 9 -18.29 -2.69 23.19
C GLU A 9 -18.05 -4.07 22.55
N GLN A 10 -19.11 -4.84 22.30
CA GLN A 10 -18.99 -6.13 21.62
C GLN A 10 -18.43 -5.98 20.20
N PHE A 11 -18.84 -4.95 19.47
CA PHE A 11 -18.33 -4.69 18.13
C PHE A 11 -16.92 -4.06 18.11
N LEU A 12 -16.47 -3.45 19.21
CA LEU A 12 -15.13 -2.87 19.34
C LEU A 12 -14.07 -3.87 19.85
N LYS A 13 -14.38 -5.17 19.95
CA LYS A 13 -13.46 -6.20 20.47
C LYS A 13 -12.14 -6.30 19.70
N GLU A 14 -12.12 -5.91 18.43
CA GLU A 14 -10.92 -5.90 17.59
C GLU A 14 -9.88 -4.84 18.01
N LEU A 15 -10.31 -3.81 18.76
CA LEU A 15 -9.43 -2.77 19.27
C LEU A 15 -8.70 -3.22 20.53
N PRO A 16 -7.46 -2.72 20.77
CA PRO A 16 -6.78 -2.91 22.04
C PRO A 16 -7.66 -2.47 23.21
N GLU A 17 -7.63 -3.25 24.28
CA GLU A 17 -8.52 -3.08 25.44
C GLU A 17 -8.49 -1.65 26.01
N ARG A 18 -7.31 -1.02 26.06
CA ARG A 18 -7.13 0.37 26.49
C ARG A 18 -7.96 1.34 25.63
N ASN A 19 -7.91 1.19 24.31
CA ASN A 19 -8.59 2.10 23.38
C ASN A 19 -10.09 1.85 23.38
N ARG A 20 -10.51 0.57 23.48
CA ARG A 20 -11.91 0.20 23.63
C ARG A 20 -12.52 0.86 24.88
N ARG A 21 -11.87 0.74 26.04
CA ARG A 21 -12.34 1.36 27.30
C ARG A 21 -12.45 2.88 27.18
N LEU A 22 -11.46 3.52 26.55
CA LEU A 22 -11.46 4.97 26.34
C LEU A 22 -12.62 5.42 25.44
N LEU A 23 -12.89 4.70 24.36
CA LEU A 23 -14.03 4.97 23.46
C LEU A 23 -15.37 4.80 24.17
N ILE A 24 -15.55 3.72 24.94
CA ILE A 24 -16.77 3.50 25.71
C ILE A 24 -16.98 4.59 26.77
N ALA A 25 -15.92 5.00 27.47
CA ALA A 25 -15.98 6.10 28.43
C ALA A 25 -16.40 7.42 27.76
N LYS A 26 -15.82 7.74 26.59
CA LYS A 26 -16.17 8.94 25.81
C LYS A 26 -17.64 8.95 25.38
N TYR A 27 -18.18 7.81 24.90
CA TYR A 27 -19.59 7.73 24.53
C TYR A 27 -20.51 7.81 25.75
N ARG A 28 -20.13 7.20 26.87
CA ARG A 28 -20.87 7.33 28.13
C ARG A 28 -20.97 8.79 28.58
N GLU A 29 -19.86 9.52 28.55
CA GLU A 29 -19.84 10.95 28.85
C GLU A 29 -20.74 11.75 27.90
N HIS A 30 -20.71 11.45 26.60
CA HIS A 30 -21.59 12.07 25.61
C HIS A 30 -23.09 11.85 25.91
N PHE A 31 -23.48 10.64 26.33
CA PHE A 31 -24.84 10.36 26.79
C PHE A 31 -25.21 11.22 28.00
N LEU A 32 -24.37 11.24 29.04
CA LEU A 32 -24.62 12.00 30.26
C LEU A 32 -24.77 13.51 30.00
N LEU A 33 -23.93 14.09 29.13
CA LEU A 33 -23.99 15.51 28.76
C LEU A 33 -25.30 15.87 28.05
N ASN A 34 -25.76 15.01 27.13
CA ASN A 34 -27.02 15.25 26.41
C ASN A 34 -28.25 15.04 27.32
N MET A 35 -28.19 14.08 28.25
CA MET A 35 -29.23 13.87 29.25
C MET A 35 -29.34 15.07 30.20
N ASN A 36 -28.20 15.61 30.65
CA ASN A 36 -28.16 16.84 31.45
C ASN A 36 -28.71 18.06 30.70
N SER A 37 -28.69 18.02 29.37
CA SER A 37 -29.26 19.06 28.50
C SER A 37 -30.76 18.85 28.22
N GLY A 38 -31.40 17.86 28.88
CA GLY A 38 -32.84 17.60 28.79
C GLY A 38 -33.28 16.61 27.72
N LYS A 39 -32.34 15.95 27.01
CA LYS A 39 -32.67 14.90 26.03
C LYS A 39 -32.88 13.55 26.70
N THR A 40 -33.80 12.76 26.17
CA THR A 40 -34.02 11.38 26.59
C THR A 40 -32.98 10.44 25.99
N GLU A 41 -32.79 9.26 26.59
CA GLU A 41 -31.86 8.26 26.06
C GLU A 41 -32.23 7.80 24.64
N ASP A 42 -33.53 7.64 24.36
CA ASP A 42 -34.03 7.18 23.07
C ASP A 42 -33.77 8.21 21.97
N GLU A 43 -33.89 9.51 22.26
CA GLU A 43 -33.53 10.59 21.33
C GLU A 43 -32.03 10.57 21.02
N ILE A 44 -31.19 10.31 22.02
CA ILE A 44 -29.73 10.22 21.84
C ILE A 44 -29.38 8.98 21.00
N ILE A 45 -30.01 7.83 21.25
CA ILE A 45 -29.78 6.60 20.47
C ILE A 45 -30.25 6.79 19.03
N ALA A 46 -31.42 7.38 18.82
CA ALA A 46 -31.94 7.70 17.49
C ALA A 46 -31.00 8.64 16.72
N PHE A 47 -30.39 9.61 17.42
CA PHE A 47 -29.41 10.52 16.85
C PHE A 47 -28.08 9.83 16.50
N LEU A 48 -27.57 8.95 17.39
CA LEU A 48 -26.32 8.21 17.16
C LEU A 48 -26.46 7.13 16.08
N GLY A 49 -27.63 6.51 15.97
CA GLY A 49 -27.91 5.46 14.99
C GLY A 49 -27.44 4.07 15.44
N ASN A 50 -26.95 3.27 14.50
CA ASN A 50 -26.65 1.86 14.75
C ASN A 50 -25.26 1.65 15.41
N PRO A 51 -25.16 0.96 16.57
CA PRO A 51 -23.89 0.67 17.26
C PRO A 51 -22.84 -0.02 16.39
N LYS A 52 -23.27 -0.95 15.52
CA LYS A 52 -22.40 -1.68 14.60
C LYS A 52 -21.75 -0.76 13.58
N THR A 53 -22.49 0.19 13.03
CA THR A 53 -21.96 1.17 12.06
C THR A 53 -20.94 2.08 12.73
N ILE A 54 -21.24 2.54 13.94
CA ILE A 54 -20.32 3.35 14.75
C ILE A 54 -19.04 2.56 15.05
N ALA A 55 -19.17 1.30 15.48
CA ALA A 55 -18.02 0.47 15.79
C ALA A 55 -17.09 0.26 14.57
N ARG A 56 -17.68 0.02 13.39
CA ARG A 56 -16.90 -0.08 12.13
C ARG A 56 -16.17 1.21 11.83
N TYR A 57 -16.83 2.36 12.01
CA TYR A 57 -16.23 3.68 11.79
C TYR A 57 -15.06 3.94 12.75
N LEU A 58 -15.27 3.71 14.05
CA LEU A 58 -14.23 3.89 15.07
C LEU A 58 -13.04 2.94 14.83
N THR A 59 -13.31 1.70 14.43
CA THR A 59 -12.26 0.72 14.14
C THR A 59 -11.45 1.12 12.92
N ALA A 60 -12.11 1.56 11.83
CA ALA A 60 -11.42 2.05 10.64
C ALA A 60 -10.54 3.27 10.95
N ASN A 61 -11.06 4.26 11.69
CA ASN A 61 -10.29 5.44 12.10
C ASN A 61 -9.04 5.04 12.90
N TYR A 62 -9.18 4.14 13.88
CA TYR A 62 -8.04 3.65 14.65
C TYR A 62 -6.98 2.98 13.77
N LEU A 63 -7.39 2.18 12.78
CA LEU A 63 -6.46 1.51 11.88
C LEU A 63 -5.73 2.50 10.98
N VAL A 64 -6.41 3.57 10.53
CA VAL A 64 -5.80 4.67 9.75
C VAL A 64 -4.78 5.42 10.60
N GLU A 65 -5.16 5.87 11.79
CA GLU A 65 -4.24 6.57 12.73
C GLU A 65 -3.01 5.71 13.05
N LYS A 66 -3.21 4.40 13.24
CA LYS A 66 -2.11 3.46 13.45
C LYS A 66 -1.21 3.31 12.23
N ALA A 67 -1.76 3.34 11.02
CA ALA A 67 -0.98 3.28 9.79
C ALA A 67 -0.21 4.58 9.51
N GLU A 68 -0.73 5.73 9.96
CA GLU A 68 -0.02 7.01 9.92
C GLU A 68 1.14 7.05 10.92
N ALA A 69 0.94 6.51 12.12
CA ALA A 69 1.98 6.43 13.14
C ALA A 69 3.07 5.39 12.81
N ASP A 70 2.69 4.23 12.26
CA ASP A 70 3.60 3.17 11.84
C ASP A 70 3.26 2.73 10.41
N THR A 71 4.02 3.28 9.47
CA THR A 71 3.87 3.14 8.01
C THR A 71 4.30 1.78 7.46
N THR A 72 4.28 0.73 8.29
CA THR A 72 4.51 -0.64 7.86
C THR A 72 3.40 -1.13 6.92
N VAL A 73 3.77 -1.87 5.87
CA VAL A 73 2.86 -2.46 4.85
C VAL A 73 1.66 -3.16 5.48
N LYS A 74 1.87 -3.90 6.58
CA LYS A 74 0.83 -4.60 7.33
C LYS A 74 -0.23 -3.66 7.92
N ASN A 75 0.16 -2.50 8.44
CA ASN A 75 -0.76 -1.55 9.05
C ASN A 75 -1.55 -0.80 7.98
N ILE A 76 -0.90 -0.41 6.89
CA ILE A 76 -1.55 0.19 5.71
C ILE A 76 -2.59 -0.79 5.15
N PHE A 77 -2.23 -2.05 4.94
CA PHE A 77 -3.16 -3.06 4.42
C PHE A 77 -4.37 -3.27 5.35
N LYS A 78 -4.16 -3.29 6.67
CA LYS A 78 -5.26 -3.35 7.65
C LYS A 78 -6.16 -2.11 7.61
N ALA A 79 -5.58 -0.92 7.49
CA ALA A 79 -6.34 0.33 7.37
C ALA A 79 -7.19 0.37 6.08
N VAL A 80 -6.63 -0.11 4.98
CA VAL A 80 -7.36 -0.24 3.70
C VAL A 80 -8.52 -1.24 3.83
N LEU A 81 -8.30 -2.43 4.38
CA LEU A 81 -9.38 -3.40 4.59
C LEU A 81 -10.45 -2.91 5.59
N GLY A 82 -10.04 -2.22 6.67
CA GLY A 82 -10.95 -1.66 7.65
C GLY A 82 -11.84 -0.54 7.07
N SER A 83 -11.27 0.30 6.21
CA SER A 83 -12.00 1.38 5.53
C SER A 83 -12.92 0.88 4.40
N MET A 84 -12.56 -0.23 3.72
CA MET A 84 -13.41 -0.89 2.71
C MET A 84 -14.79 -1.29 3.25
N GLY A 85 -14.88 -1.66 4.53
CA GLY A 85 -16.14 -2.04 5.17
C GLY A 85 -17.15 -0.90 5.37
N LEU A 86 -16.73 0.36 5.19
CA LEU A 86 -17.55 1.53 5.42
C LEU A 86 -18.37 1.97 4.20
N GLY A 87 -18.01 1.55 2.98
CA GLY A 87 -18.77 1.86 1.76
C GLY A 87 -18.79 3.33 1.31
N VAL A 88 -18.17 4.25 2.08
CA VAL A 88 -18.23 5.71 1.84
C VAL A 88 -17.07 6.24 0.99
N PHE A 89 -15.97 5.50 0.85
CA PHE A 89 -14.92 5.87 -0.09
C PHE A 89 -15.24 5.29 -1.45
N ASN A 90 -15.32 6.16 -2.45
CA ASN A 90 -15.28 5.80 -3.86
C ASN A 90 -13.91 5.15 -4.15
N LEU A 91 -13.84 3.86 -3.82
CA LEU A 91 -12.66 3.01 -3.67
C LEU A 91 -11.82 2.98 -4.95
N ALA A 92 -12.46 3.16 -6.11
CA ALA A 92 -11.82 3.21 -7.42
C ALA A 92 -10.78 4.33 -7.56
N PHE A 93 -11.00 5.49 -6.94
CA PHE A 93 -10.11 6.65 -7.10
C PHE A 93 -8.77 6.47 -6.37
N PHE A 94 -8.77 5.79 -5.23
CA PHE A 94 -7.55 5.52 -4.46
C PHE A 94 -6.88 4.19 -4.86
N PHE A 95 -7.65 3.15 -5.18
CA PHE A 95 -7.10 1.88 -5.64
C PHE A 95 -6.51 1.93 -7.04
N GLY A 96 -7.04 2.75 -7.95
CA GLY A 96 -6.54 2.84 -9.32
C GLY A 96 -5.04 3.19 -9.36
N PRO A 97 -4.61 4.33 -8.80
CA PRO A 97 -3.20 4.71 -8.74
C PRO A 97 -2.35 3.73 -7.92
N PHE A 98 -2.88 3.19 -6.81
CA PHE A 98 -2.15 2.29 -5.93
C PHE A 98 -1.87 0.91 -6.58
N LEU A 99 -2.89 0.30 -7.18
CA LEU A 99 -2.74 -0.94 -7.94
C LEU A 99 -1.93 -0.71 -9.22
N GLY A 100 -2.11 0.43 -9.89
CA GLY A 100 -1.31 0.81 -11.04
C GLY A 100 0.18 0.89 -10.71
N LEU A 101 0.53 1.46 -9.56
CA LEU A 101 1.90 1.50 -9.08
C LEU A 101 2.46 0.11 -8.79
N ILE A 102 1.73 -0.71 -8.03
CA ILE A 102 2.16 -2.09 -7.73
C ILE A 102 2.35 -2.89 -9.03
N GLY A 103 1.42 -2.76 -9.96
CA GLY A 103 1.50 -3.40 -11.27
C GLY A 103 2.70 -2.90 -12.09
N ALA A 104 2.98 -1.60 -12.08
CA ALA A 104 4.13 -1.02 -12.77
C ALA A 104 5.46 -1.51 -12.19
N LEU A 105 5.60 -1.54 -10.86
CA LEU A 105 6.80 -2.09 -10.21
C LEU A 105 6.98 -3.58 -10.53
N LEU A 106 5.93 -4.39 -10.43
CA LEU A 106 6.02 -5.81 -10.75
C LEU A 106 6.40 -6.04 -12.23
N ALA A 107 5.78 -5.29 -13.15
CA ALA A 107 6.09 -5.39 -14.57
C ALA A 107 7.54 -5.00 -14.87
N LEU A 108 8.03 -3.91 -14.26
CA LEU A 108 9.40 -3.43 -14.45
C LEU A 108 10.42 -4.41 -13.85
N PHE A 109 10.13 -4.96 -12.67
CA PHE A 109 10.95 -5.97 -12.02
C PHE A 109 11.05 -7.26 -12.85
N ILE A 110 9.92 -7.79 -13.32
CA ILE A 110 9.90 -9.00 -14.15
C ILE A 110 10.61 -8.76 -15.48
N ALA A 111 10.39 -7.58 -16.10
CA ALA A 111 11.07 -7.20 -17.34
C ALA A 111 12.59 -7.10 -17.13
N GLY A 112 13.05 -6.46 -16.04
CA GLY A 112 14.46 -6.34 -15.71
C GLY A 112 15.14 -7.70 -15.48
N LEU A 113 14.48 -8.60 -14.74
CA LEU A 113 14.95 -9.97 -14.55
C LEU A 113 15.00 -10.74 -15.87
N GLY A 114 13.96 -10.64 -16.70
CA GLY A 114 13.90 -11.31 -18.00
C GLY A 114 15.03 -10.86 -18.94
N VAL A 115 15.21 -9.55 -19.08
CA VAL A 115 16.27 -8.97 -19.93
C VAL A 115 17.66 -9.33 -19.40
N SER A 116 17.88 -9.27 -18.09
CA SER A 116 19.15 -9.67 -17.47
C SER A 116 19.45 -11.15 -17.68
N PHE A 117 18.44 -12.01 -17.53
CA PHE A 117 18.56 -13.45 -17.72
C PHE A 117 18.89 -13.79 -19.18
N ILE A 118 18.19 -13.18 -20.14
CA ILE A 118 18.49 -13.33 -21.57
C ILE A 118 19.92 -12.88 -21.86
N GLY A 119 20.35 -11.72 -21.35
CA GLY A 119 21.71 -11.23 -21.49
C GLY A 119 22.76 -12.21 -20.95
N ALA A 120 22.53 -12.79 -19.77
CA ALA A 120 23.43 -13.78 -19.16
C ALA A 120 23.50 -15.09 -19.97
N VAL A 121 22.36 -15.57 -20.47
CA VAL A 121 22.29 -16.76 -21.33
C VAL A 121 23.06 -16.52 -22.64
N VAL A 122 22.88 -15.36 -23.28
CA VAL A 122 23.62 -14.99 -24.50
C VAL A 122 25.12 -14.86 -24.24
N LEU A 123 25.50 -14.27 -23.11
CA LEU A 123 26.91 -14.16 -22.68
C LEU A 123 27.55 -15.54 -22.50
N SER A 124 26.85 -16.48 -21.85
CA SER A 124 27.34 -17.84 -21.65
C SER A 124 27.59 -18.58 -22.97
N GLY A 125 26.75 -18.34 -23.99
CA GLY A 125 26.90 -18.93 -25.32
C GLY A 125 28.18 -18.49 -26.04
N VAL A 126 28.68 -17.28 -25.78
CA VAL A 126 29.94 -16.80 -26.38
C VAL A 126 31.12 -17.69 -25.97
N PHE A 127 31.18 -18.09 -24.70
CA PHE A 127 32.31 -18.87 -24.16
C PHE A 127 32.14 -20.38 -24.33
N SER A 128 30.91 -20.86 -24.46
CA SER A 128 30.58 -22.29 -24.47
C SER A 128 30.32 -22.85 -25.87
N TYR A 129 30.06 -22.02 -26.88
CA TYR A 129 29.87 -22.49 -28.26
C TYR A 129 31.22 -22.80 -28.95
N PRO A 130 31.36 -23.94 -29.68
CA PRO A 130 30.33 -24.94 -30.01
C PRO A 130 30.25 -26.13 -29.03
N VAL A 131 30.98 -26.10 -27.91
CA VAL A 131 31.12 -27.22 -26.96
C VAL A 131 29.80 -27.59 -26.27
N ILE A 132 28.97 -26.60 -25.95
CA ILE A 132 27.65 -26.80 -25.36
C ILE A 132 26.63 -26.03 -26.20
N PRO A 133 25.74 -26.70 -26.94
CA PRO A 133 24.68 -26.02 -27.68
C PRO A 133 23.68 -25.42 -26.70
N VAL A 134 23.60 -24.09 -26.67
CA VAL A 134 22.55 -23.36 -25.94
C VAL A 134 21.29 -23.40 -26.80
N ILE A 135 20.32 -24.23 -26.41
CA ILE A 135 19.18 -24.72 -27.22
C ILE A 135 18.22 -23.59 -27.69
N SER A 136 18.44 -22.35 -27.26
CA SER A 136 17.50 -21.22 -27.46
C SER A 136 18.11 -20.00 -28.15
N ILE A 137 19.33 -20.08 -28.69
CA ILE A 137 20.00 -18.93 -29.32
C ILE A 137 20.32 -19.25 -30.80
N PRO A 138 20.05 -18.33 -31.74
CA PRO A 138 20.42 -18.49 -33.14
C PRO A 138 21.93 -18.79 -33.29
N PRO A 139 22.32 -19.91 -33.93
CA PRO A 139 23.73 -20.28 -34.12
C PRO A 139 24.53 -19.22 -34.89
N ASP A 140 23.85 -18.46 -35.75
CA ASP A 140 24.42 -17.39 -36.57
C ASP A 140 25.07 -16.28 -35.74
N LEU A 141 24.63 -16.09 -34.48
CA LEU A 141 25.21 -15.11 -33.54
C LEU A 141 26.62 -15.50 -33.06
N TYR A 142 27.05 -16.73 -33.31
CA TYR A 142 28.35 -17.27 -32.92
C TYR A 142 29.14 -17.89 -34.10
N ALA A 143 28.66 -17.71 -35.34
CA ALA A 143 29.26 -18.29 -36.53
C ALA A 143 30.72 -17.84 -36.72
N ASP A 144 30.96 -16.52 -36.69
CA ASP A 144 32.27 -15.92 -36.95
C ASP A 144 32.81 -15.12 -35.75
N ASN A 145 34.13 -14.93 -35.70
CA ASN A 145 34.81 -14.19 -34.64
C ASN A 145 34.32 -12.75 -34.49
N VAL A 146 33.98 -12.09 -35.61
CA VAL A 146 33.45 -10.71 -35.59
C VAL A 146 32.07 -10.67 -34.93
N THR A 147 31.18 -11.59 -35.31
CA THR A 147 29.83 -11.70 -34.74
C THR A 147 29.87 -12.08 -33.26
N ARG A 148 30.79 -12.96 -32.84
CA ARG A 148 30.99 -13.31 -31.42
C ARG A 148 31.36 -12.11 -30.57
N ILE A 149 32.26 -11.25 -31.05
CA ILE A 149 32.64 -10.02 -30.37
C ILE A 149 31.43 -9.08 -30.29
N GLY A 150 30.66 -8.93 -31.36
CA GLY A 150 29.40 -8.17 -31.34
C GLY A 150 28.40 -8.70 -30.31
N THR A 151 28.22 -10.02 -30.26
CA THR A 151 27.33 -10.71 -29.31
C THR A 151 27.80 -10.55 -27.86
N LEU A 152 29.11 -10.49 -27.60
CA LEU A 152 29.67 -10.14 -26.28
C LEU A 152 29.21 -8.76 -25.82
N PHE A 153 29.44 -7.73 -26.63
CA PHE A 153 29.03 -6.37 -26.28
C PHE A 153 27.52 -6.25 -26.10
N LEU A 154 26.74 -6.90 -26.97
CA LEU A 154 25.28 -6.93 -26.88
C LEU A 154 24.81 -7.61 -25.58
N SER A 155 25.42 -8.72 -25.19
CA SER A 155 25.05 -9.44 -23.96
C SER A 155 25.35 -8.65 -22.68
N ILE A 156 26.52 -8.00 -22.61
CA ILE A 156 26.88 -7.10 -21.51
C ILE A 156 25.93 -5.91 -21.47
N GLY A 157 25.59 -5.37 -22.64
CA GLY A 157 24.60 -4.31 -22.80
C GLY A 157 23.22 -4.72 -22.27
N LEU A 158 22.74 -5.90 -22.60
CA LEU A 158 21.46 -6.44 -22.11
C LEU A 158 21.47 -6.65 -20.59
N VAL A 159 22.53 -7.23 -20.04
CA VAL A 159 22.65 -7.40 -18.57
C VAL A 159 22.66 -6.03 -17.87
N SER A 160 23.44 -5.08 -18.39
CA SER A 160 23.50 -3.73 -17.84
C SER A 160 22.15 -3.00 -17.95
N PHE A 161 21.45 -3.18 -19.07
CA PHE A 161 20.14 -2.60 -19.29
C PHE A 161 19.09 -3.21 -18.36
N GLY A 162 19.12 -4.53 -18.12
CA GLY A 162 18.26 -5.19 -17.14
C GLY A 162 18.51 -4.72 -15.70
N LEU A 163 19.76 -4.42 -15.33
CA LEU A 163 20.08 -3.80 -14.04
C LEU A 163 19.56 -2.35 -13.92
N LEU A 164 19.51 -1.59 -15.01
CA LEU A 164 18.91 -0.25 -15.00
C LEU A 164 17.41 -0.27 -14.68
N PHE A 165 16.70 -1.34 -15.03
CA PHE A 165 15.29 -1.50 -14.64
C PHE A 165 15.13 -1.59 -13.12
N LEU A 166 16.06 -2.23 -12.40
CA LEU A 166 16.05 -2.27 -10.93
C LEU A 166 16.29 -0.88 -10.31
N VAL A 167 17.15 -0.07 -10.93
CA VAL A 167 17.35 1.34 -10.52
C VAL A 167 16.10 2.16 -10.83
N GLY A 168 15.44 1.90 -11.96
CA GLY A 168 14.16 2.48 -12.33
C GLY A 168 13.08 2.23 -11.28
N ASP A 169 12.97 0.98 -10.81
CA ASP A 169 12.05 0.59 -9.73
C ASP A 169 12.31 1.38 -8.45
N TYR A 170 13.58 1.53 -8.06
CA TYR A 170 13.95 2.31 -6.89
C TYR A 170 13.56 3.79 -7.03
N ILE A 171 13.77 4.39 -8.21
CA ILE A 171 13.38 5.77 -8.49
C ILE A 171 11.86 5.93 -8.46
N LEU A 172 11.11 5.01 -9.08
CA LEU A 172 9.66 5.04 -9.12
C LEU A 172 9.06 4.94 -7.71
N ALA A 173 9.56 4.02 -6.90
CA ALA A 173 9.19 3.88 -5.49
C ALA A 173 9.47 5.16 -4.69
N ARG A 174 10.63 5.79 -4.92
CA ARG A 174 11.02 7.03 -4.26
C ARG A 174 10.15 8.22 -4.66
N ILE A 175 9.81 8.36 -5.94
CA ILE A 175 8.91 9.41 -6.44
C ILE A 175 7.54 9.25 -5.79
N PHE A 176 7.02 8.03 -5.71
CA PHE A 176 5.73 7.77 -5.09
C PHE A 176 5.76 8.08 -3.59
N TYR A 177 6.77 7.62 -2.86
CA TYR A 177 6.96 7.92 -1.45
C TYR A 177 7.02 9.44 -1.17
N LEU A 178 7.79 10.18 -1.98
CA LEU A 178 7.87 11.64 -1.90
C LEU A 178 6.54 12.32 -2.27
N GLY A 179 5.79 11.76 -3.23
CA GLY A 179 4.46 12.24 -3.62
C GLY A 179 3.44 12.11 -2.49
N THR A 180 3.39 10.93 -1.84
CA THR A 180 2.53 10.69 -0.68
C THR A 180 2.91 11.60 0.49
N LEU A 181 4.20 11.74 0.79
CA LEU A 181 4.67 12.67 1.83
C LEU A 181 4.34 14.13 1.51
N LYS A 182 4.47 14.56 0.26
CA LYS A 182 4.11 15.92 -0.16
C LYS A 182 2.62 16.18 0.02
N HIS A 183 1.77 15.20 -0.31
CA HIS A 183 0.33 15.29 -0.09
C HIS A 183 -0.04 15.35 1.39
N LEU A 184 0.60 14.54 2.23
CA LEU A 184 0.44 14.59 3.69
C LEU A 184 0.86 15.95 4.26
N ARG A 185 2.01 16.47 3.80
CA ARG A 185 2.57 17.74 4.27
C ARG A 185 1.75 18.95 3.81
N PHE A 186 1.11 18.89 2.65
CA PHE A 186 0.19 19.92 2.17
C PHE A 186 -1.05 20.01 3.07
N HIS A 187 -1.65 18.88 3.47
CA HIS A 187 -2.79 18.84 4.39
C HIS A 187 -2.43 19.22 5.84
N LEU A 188 -1.23 18.86 6.32
CA LEU A 188 -0.77 19.29 7.64
C LEU A 188 -0.39 20.78 7.68
N GLY A 189 0.03 21.36 6.55
CA GLY A 189 0.33 22.79 6.42
C GLY A 189 -0.90 23.67 6.52
N SER A 190 -2.06 23.22 6.02
CA SER A 190 -3.33 23.95 6.14
C SER A 190 -3.89 23.95 7.56
N LEU A 191 -3.55 22.97 8.40
CA LEU A 191 -3.98 22.93 9.80
C LEU A 191 -3.12 23.82 10.72
N LYS A 192 -1.93 24.24 10.28
CA LYS A 192 -1.06 25.14 11.06
C LYS A 192 -1.38 26.63 10.85
N GLN A 193 -2.28 26.97 9.93
CA GLN A 193 -2.69 28.36 9.68
C GLN A 193 -3.99 28.77 10.40
N GLU A 194 -4.69 27.84 11.07
CA GLU A 194 -5.84 28.20 11.92
C GLU A 194 -5.46 28.40 13.40
N ASP A 195 -4.22 28.06 13.79
CA ASP A 195 -3.72 28.17 15.18
C ASP A 195 -2.60 29.22 15.35
N PHE A 196 -2.56 30.28 14.53
CA PHE A 196 -1.76 31.49 14.82
C PHE A 196 -2.50 32.78 14.49
#